data_AF-A0AA37BPP8-F1
#
_entry.id   AF-A0AA37BPP8-F1
#
_cell.length_a   1.000
_cell.length_b   1.000
_cell.length_c   1.000
_cell.angle_alpha   90.00
_cell.angle_beta   90.00
_cell.angle_gamma   90.00
#
_symmetry.space_group_name_H-M   'P 1'
#
loop_
_entity.id
_entity.type
_entity.pdbx_description
1 polymer ?
#
loop_
_entity_poly.entity_id
_entity_poly.type
_entity_poly.pdbx_seq_one_letter_code
_entity_poly.pdbx_strand_id
1 'polypeptide(L)'
;MRRSPSVVLVAVAAAMLASAQQLPAAASPAPAPPPAAPPTPPPGELLGAAPQDRRVTKQPDGRLVIEAWTQPVRVHRDGAWRWIDPTLVESGGVLRPKITVTPVEFTSGGARKPLATLTTQDGKPVTFTWPTALARPTVTGGKAVYADAAGPGSSLVVTALPTGFRWEIVLKSRPAKK
;
A
#
# COMPACT_ATOMS: atom_id res chain seq x y z
N MET A 1 -50.13 -61.64 -38.83
CA MET A 1 -50.23 -62.88 -38.02
C MET A 1 -49.56 -62.59 -36.69
N ARG A 2 -50.13 -62.68 -35.49
CA ARG A 2 -51.28 -63.38 -34.90
C ARG A 2 -51.78 -62.47 -33.74
N ARG A 3 -53.06 -62.11 -33.75
CA ARG A 3 -54.14 -62.61 -32.85
C ARG A 3 -54.04 -62.14 -31.39
N SER A 4 -55.00 -61.28 -31.02
CA SER A 4 -55.67 -61.10 -29.70
C SER A 4 -56.09 -62.45 -29.06
N PRO A 5 -56.77 -62.56 -27.90
CA PRO A 5 -57.48 -61.57 -27.05
C PRO A 5 -57.23 -61.82 -25.52
N SER A 6 -57.83 -61.19 -24.51
CA SER A 6 -59.25 -61.22 -24.10
C SER A 6 -59.43 -60.45 -22.77
N VAL A 7 -60.40 -59.53 -22.68
CA VAL A 7 -61.71 -59.63 -21.95
C VAL A 7 -61.55 -59.39 -20.43
N VAL A 8 -61.86 -58.19 -19.90
CA VAL A 8 -63.18 -57.56 -19.60
C VAL A 8 -63.83 -58.08 -18.31
N LEU A 9 -64.11 -57.18 -17.35
CA LEU A 9 -65.38 -56.91 -16.63
C LEU A 9 -65.06 -55.93 -15.48
N VAL A 10 -65.33 -54.61 -15.53
CA VAL A 10 -66.59 -53.89 -15.28
C VAL A 10 -67.39 -54.39 -14.08
N ALA A 11 -67.45 -53.58 -13.02
CA ALA A 11 -68.68 -53.34 -12.26
C ALA A 11 -68.62 -51.95 -11.62
N VAL A 12 -69.56 -51.11 -12.02
CA VAL A 12 -69.86 -49.78 -11.53
C VAL A 12 -70.60 -49.90 -10.19
N ALA A 13 -70.31 -49.00 -9.24
CA ALA A 13 -71.28 -48.61 -8.22
C ALA A 13 -71.13 -47.11 -7.94
N ALA A 14 -72.25 -46.41 -8.17
CA ALA A 14 -72.41 -44.99 -7.95
C ALA A 14 -72.62 -44.66 -6.46
N ALA A 15 -72.26 -43.43 -6.11
CA ALA A 15 -73.14 -42.44 -5.46
C ALA A 15 -72.62 -41.82 -4.15
N MET A 16 -72.74 -40.48 -4.18
CA MET A 16 -73.17 -39.57 -3.10
C MET A 16 -72.12 -38.96 -2.17
N LEU A 17 -72.23 -37.62 -2.13
CA LEU A 17 -71.44 -36.65 -1.38
C LEU A 17 -71.36 -36.96 0.11
N ALA A 18 -70.16 -36.81 0.66
CA ALA A 18 -69.96 -36.40 2.06
C ALA A 18 -68.82 -35.38 2.11
N SER A 19 -69.17 -34.11 2.35
CA SER A 19 -68.22 -33.05 2.67
C SER A 19 -67.54 -33.37 4.01
N ALA A 20 -66.33 -33.93 3.96
CA ALA A 20 -65.45 -34.01 5.12
C ALA A 20 -64.63 -32.71 5.21
N GLN A 21 -64.84 -31.99 6.30
CA GLN A 21 -64.17 -30.75 6.65
C GLN A 21 -62.65 -30.97 6.69
N GLN A 22 -61.92 -30.30 5.81
CA GLN A 22 -60.46 -30.26 5.85
C GLN A 22 -60.06 -29.43 7.08
N LEU A 23 -59.60 -30.09 8.16
CA LEU A 23 -59.00 -29.39 9.29
C LEU A 23 -57.84 -28.52 8.77
N PRO A 24 -57.70 -27.27 9.22
CA PRO A 24 -56.53 -26.48 8.87
C PRO A 24 -55.29 -27.18 9.43
N ALA A 25 -54.36 -27.55 8.56
CA ALA A 25 -53.04 -27.97 8.97
C ALA A 25 -52.43 -26.81 9.76
N ALA A 26 -52.19 -27.01 11.06
CA ALA A 26 -51.41 -26.08 11.86
C ALA A 26 -50.06 -25.91 11.17
N ALA A 27 -49.77 -24.70 10.69
CA ALA A 27 -48.46 -24.38 10.13
C ALA A 27 -47.42 -24.57 11.24
N SER A 28 -46.50 -25.53 11.06
CA SER A 28 -45.34 -25.61 11.93
C SER A 28 -44.59 -24.27 11.89
N PRO A 29 -44.19 -23.69 13.04
CA PRO A 29 -43.44 -22.45 13.04
C PRO A 29 -42.13 -22.67 12.26
N ALA A 30 -41.83 -21.74 11.35
CA ALA A 30 -40.58 -21.75 10.60
C ALA A 30 -39.38 -21.80 11.57
N PRO A 31 -38.30 -22.54 11.24
CA PRO A 31 -37.10 -22.53 12.06
C PRO A 31 -36.58 -21.10 12.21
N ALA A 32 -36.20 -20.73 13.43
CA ALA A 32 -35.63 -19.43 13.72
C ALA A 32 -34.39 -19.19 12.82
N PRO A 33 -34.19 -17.97 12.30
CA PRO A 33 -33.00 -17.66 11.52
C PRO A 33 -31.74 -17.95 12.35
N PRO A 34 -30.67 -18.47 11.74
CA PRO A 34 -29.43 -18.70 12.45
C PRO A 34 -28.91 -17.38 13.05
N PRO A 35 -28.25 -17.43 14.22
CA PRO A 35 -27.68 -16.23 14.82
C PRO A 35 -26.76 -15.55 13.82
N ALA A 36 -26.81 -14.21 13.78
CA ALA A 36 -25.90 -13.42 12.96
C ALA A 36 -24.46 -13.84 13.27
N ALA A 37 -23.68 -14.13 12.22
CA ALA A 37 -22.27 -14.42 12.40
C ALA A 37 -21.60 -13.23 13.11
N PRO A 38 -20.69 -13.48 14.07
CA PRO A 38 -19.96 -12.40 14.72
C PRO A 38 -19.22 -11.56 13.66
N PRO A 39 -19.04 -10.25 13.91
CA PRO A 39 -18.35 -9.38 12.97
C PRO A 39 -16.98 -9.95 12.63
N THR A 40 -16.71 -10.07 11.33
CA THR A 40 -15.41 -10.53 10.84
C THR A 40 -14.34 -9.52 11.26
N PRO A 41 -13.27 -9.94 11.99
CA PRO A 41 -12.22 -9.01 12.38
C PRO A 41 -11.53 -8.46 11.13
N PRO A 42 -11.05 -7.19 11.13
CA PRO A 42 -10.32 -6.65 9.99
C PRO A 42 -9.01 -7.41 9.78
N PRO A 43 -8.46 -7.44 8.54
CA PRO A 43 -7.16 -8.05 8.28
C PRO A 43 -6.07 -7.50 9.20
N GLY A 44 -5.30 -8.40 9.82
CA GLY A 44 -4.24 -8.04 10.77
C GLY A 44 -2.86 -8.12 10.12
N GLU A 45 -2.08 -7.04 10.18
CA GLU A 45 -0.70 -7.04 9.68
C GLU A 45 0.23 -7.79 10.64
N LEU A 46 0.96 -8.78 10.11
CA LEU A 46 1.95 -9.55 10.84
C LEU A 46 3.30 -8.83 10.78
N LEU A 47 3.42 -7.74 11.55
CA LEU A 47 4.59 -6.87 11.56
C LEU A 47 5.88 -7.53 12.10
N GLY A 48 5.77 -8.65 12.83
CA GLY A 48 6.93 -9.31 13.46
C GLY A 48 7.74 -10.25 12.57
N ALA A 49 7.27 -10.57 11.35
CA ALA A 49 7.85 -11.64 10.53
C ALA A 49 8.45 -11.19 9.18
N ALA A 50 8.26 -9.92 8.78
CA ALA A 50 8.49 -9.52 7.40
C ALA A 50 9.66 -8.52 7.26
N PRO A 51 10.57 -8.72 6.29
CA PRO A 51 11.66 -7.79 6.01
C PRO A 51 11.17 -6.42 5.50
N GLN A 52 12.08 -5.44 5.46
CA GLN A 52 11.84 -4.03 5.08
C GLN A 52 11.09 -3.80 3.75
N ASP A 53 11.07 -4.82 2.89
CA ASP A 53 10.52 -4.89 1.54
C ASP A 53 9.34 -5.87 1.41
N ARG A 54 8.80 -6.41 2.50
CA ARG A 54 7.67 -7.36 2.47
C ARG A 54 6.66 -7.11 3.56
N ARG A 55 5.37 -7.21 3.23
CA ARG A 55 4.24 -7.11 4.16
C ARG A 55 3.47 -8.40 4.14
N VAL A 56 3.15 -8.93 5.32
CA VAL A 56 2.32 -10.13 5.46
C VAL A 56 1.07 -9.75 6.24
N THR A 57 -0.09 -10.02 5.67
CA THR A 57 -1.40 -9.71 6.26
C THR A 57 -2.18 -11.00 6.43
N LYS A 58 -2.63 -11.28 7.65
CA LYS A 58 -3.55 -12.39 7.90
C LYS A 58 -4.98 -11.92 7.62
N GLN A 59 -5.60 -12.56 6.63
CA GLN A 59 -6.99 -12.35 6.29
C GLN A 59 -7.90 -13.03 7.32
N PRO A 60 -9.17 -12.59 7.44
CA PRO A 60 -10.08 -13.14 8.44
C PRO A 60 -10.47 -14.60 8.18
N ASP A 61 -10.39 -15.04 6.93
CA ASP A 61 -10.58 -16.45 6.50
C ASP A 61 -9.36 -17.35 6.77
N GLY A 62 -8.31 -16.79 7.39
CA GLY A 62 -7.06 -17.49 7.70
C GLY A 62 -6.02 -17.49 6.58
N ARG A 63 -6.34 -16.97 5.39
CA ARG A 63 -5.35 -16.82 4.31
C ARG A 63 -4.29 -15.78 4.66
N LEU A 64 -3.08 -15.96 4.12
CA LEU A 64 -2.03 -14.95 4.20
C LEU A 64 -1.91 -14.23 2.85
N VAL A 65 -1.90 -12.91 2.89
CA VAL A 65 -1.54 -12.06 1.74
C VAL A 65 -0.13 -11.55 1.96
N ILE A 66 0.73 -11.74 0.96
CA ILE A 66 2.11 -11.26 0.96
C ILE A 66 2.26 -10.22 -0.14
N GLU A 67 2.63 -9.01 0.25
CA GLU A 67 3.02 -7.94 -0.67
C GLU A 67 4.54 -7.78 -0.60
N ALA A 68 5.20 -7.66 -1.75
CA ALA A 68 6.65 -7.52 -1.84
C ALA A 68 7.03 -6.36 -2.76
N TRP A 69 8.09 -5.63 -2.39
CA TRP A 69 8.58 -4.46 -3.12
C TRP A 69 10.04 -4.64 -3.51
N THR A 70 10.46 -3.98 -4.58
CA THR A 70 11.87 -3.99 -5.05
C THR A 70 12.77 -3.06 -4.21
N GLN A 71 12.17 -2.24 -3.35
CA GLN A 71 12.86 -1.31 -2.46
C GLN A 71 12.24 -1.39 -1.05
N PRO A 72 12.98 -1.01 0.00
CA PRO A 72 12.41 -0.87 1.32
C PRO A 72 11.23 0.11 1.30
N VAL A 73 10.14 -0.28 1.97
CA VAL A 73 8.94 0.56 2.17
C VAL A 73 8.69 0.86 3.64
N ARG A 74 9.32 0.10 4.54
CA ARG A 74 9.25 0.26 5.99
C ARG A 74 10.66 0.18 6.59
N VAL A 75 10.82 0.83 7.74
CA VAL A 75 12.05 0.78 8.54
C VAL A 75 11.68 0.43 9.98
N HIS A 76 12.50 -0.38 10.63
CA HIS A 76 12.35 -0.68 12.05
C HIS A 76 13.13 0.36 12.86
N ARG A 77 12.43 1.21 13.61
CA ARG A 77 13.02 2.24 14.50
C ARG A 77 12.24 2.31 15.80
N ASP A 78 12.96 2.51 16.89
CA ASP A 78 12.38 2.64 18.24
C ASP A 78 11.48 1.46 18.64
N GLY A 79 11.88 0.24 18.25
CA GLY A 79 11.13 -0.99 18.55
C GLY A 79 9.86 -1.20 17.72
N ALA A 80 9.60 -0.37 16.70
CA ALA A 80 8.42 -0.48 15.85
C ALA A 80 8.75 -0.34 14.36
N TRP A 81 7.99 -1.05 13.53
CA TRP A 81 8.00 -0.82 12.09
C TRP A 81 7.23 0.45 11.75
N ARG A 82 7.84 1.30 10.93
CA ARG A 82 7.22 2.53 10.42
C ARG A 82 7.34 2.60 8.90
N TRP A 83 6.32 3.16 8.25
CA TRP A 83 6.38 3.44 6.82
C TRP A 83 7.41 4.52 6.52
N ILE A 84 8.14 4.32 5.44
CA ILE A 84 9.13 5.27 4.95
C ILE A 84 8.40 6.50 4.41
N ASP A 85 8.85 7.67 4.84
CA ASP A 85 8.36 8.98 4.41
C ASP A 85 9.58 9.84 4.05
N PRO A 86 9.96 9.91 2.76
CA PRO A 86 11.11 10.67 2.31
C PRO A 86 10.84 12.18 2.26
N THR A 87 9.68 12.66 2.71
CA THR A 87 9.34 14.09 2.72
C THR A 87 10.36 14.89 3.52
N LEU A 88 10.90 15.93 2.90
CA LEU A 88 11.90 16.79 3.49
C LEU A 88 11.28 17.78 4.47
N VAL A 89 11.93 17.92 5.61
CA VAL A 89 11.66 18.94 6.63
C VAL A 89 12.94 19.71 6.91
N GLU A 90 12.83 21.03 7.04
CA GLU A 90 13.96 21.89 7.37
C GLU A 90 14.12 21.98 8.89
N SER A 91 15.34 21.76 9.38
CA SER A 91 15.68 21.92 10.79
C SER A 91 17.17 22.21 10.95
N GLY A 92 17.50 23.29 11.66
CA GLY A 92 18.89 23.68 11.92
C GLY A 92 19.71 24.02 10.66
N GLY A 93 19.08 24.56 9.62
CA GLY A 93 19.77 24.94 8.37
C GLY A 93 20.13 23.79 7.44
N VAL A 94 19.51 22.62 7.65
CA VAL A 94 19.58 21.45 6.77
C VAL A 94 18.18 20.88 6.53
N LEU A 95 18.01 20.21 5.40
CA LEU A 95 16.82 19.50 5.00
C LEU A 95 17.02 18.01 5.27
N ARG A 96 16.08 17.38 5.97
CA ARG A 96 16.13 15.96 6.33
C ARG A 96 14.83 15.28 5.94
N PRO A 97 14.86 14.04 5.40
CA PRO A 97 13.66 13.25 5.25
C PRO A 97 13.10 12.86 6.64
N LYS A 98 11.78 12.74 6.76
CA LYS A 98 11.14 12.34 8.02
C LYS A 98 11.52 10.92 8.43
N ILE A 99 11.41 9.96 7.52
CA ILE A 99 11.67 8.54 7.79
C ILE A 99 12.31 7.89 6.56
N THR A 100 13.57 7.49 6.66
CA THR A 100 14.30 6.69 5.66
C THR A 100 15.12 5.60 6.34
N VAL A 101 15.51 4.58 5.58
CA VAL A 101 16.47 3.56 6.03
C VAL A 101 17.82 4.20 6.24
N THR A 102 18.32 4.90 5.23
CA THR A 102 19.60 5.59 5.26
C THR A 102 19.37 7.07 5.57
N PRO A 103 19.93 7.62 6.67
CA PRO A 103 19.87 9.04 6.95
C PRO A 103 20.61 9.85 5.88
N VAL A 104 19.98 10.92 5.40
CA VAL A 104 20.60 11.90 4.51
C VAL A 104 20.20 13.31 4.95
N GLU A 105 21.14 14.23 4.86
CA GLU A 105 20.92 15.65 5.10
C GLU A 105 21.30 16.43 3.85
N PHE A 106 20.50 17.40 3.44
CA PHE A 106 20.84 18.35 2.39
C PHE A 106 21.01 19.75 2.97
N THR A 107 21.86 20.58 2.36
CA THR A 107 21.99 21.99 2.77
C THR A 107 20.74 22.80 2.49
N SER A 108 20.36 23.74 3.36
CA SER A 108 19.35 24.75 3.01
C SER A 108 19.93 25.93 2.22
N GLY A 109 21.17 25.79 1.73
CA GLY A 109 21.90 26.80 0.97
C GLY A 109 23.05 27.43 1.77
N GLY A 110 23.80 28.31 1.10
CA GLY A 110 24.95 29.02 1.63
C GLY A 110 26.27 28.62 0.97
N ALA A 111 27.32 29.37 1.29
CA ALA A 111 28.67 29.11 0.81
C ALA A 111 29.36 28.03 1.65
N ARG A 112 30.18 27.18 1.00
CA ARG A 112 31.08 26.20 1.64
C ARG A 112 30.39 25.18 2.56
N LYS A 113 29.10 24.92 2.37
CA LYS A 113 28.39 23.81 3.01
C LYS A 113 28.38 22.58 2.11
N PRO A 114 28.45 21.37 2.65
CA PRO A 114 28.15 20.16 1.88
C PRO A 114 26.79 20.25 1.19
N LEU A 115 26.69 19.74 -0.04
CA LEU A 115 25.41 19.58 -0.72
C LEU A 115 24.56 18.55 0.02
N ALA A 116 25.15 17.39 0.30
CA ALA A 116 24.49 16.28 0.97
C ALA A 116 25.47 15.56 1.90
N THR A 117 24.97 15.07 3.02
CA THR A 117 25.70 14.15 3.90
C THR A 117 24.83 12.93 4.12
N LEU A 118 25.34 11.77 3.73
CA LEU A 118 24.70 10.47 3.93
C LEU A 118 25.39 9.73 5.07
N THR A 119 24.64 9.14 5.98
CA THR A 119 25.21 8.29 7.05
C THR A 119 25.07 6.83 6.65
N THR A 120 26.18 6.11 6.50
CA THR A 120 26.17 4.68 6.17
C THR A 120 25.59 3.87 7.33
N GLN A 121 25.26 2.59 7.06
CA GLN A 121 24.77 1.68 8.09
C GLN A 121 25.75 1.53 9.28
N ASP A 122 27.06 1.64 9.02
CA ASP A 122 28.11 1.63 10.04
C ASP A 122 28.26 2.96 10.79
N GLY A 123 27.37 3.93 10.56
CA GLY A 123 27.40 5.24 11.20
C GLY A 123 28.41 6.23 10.61
N LYS A 124 29.09 5.88 9.50
CA LYS A 124 30.12 6.74 8.89
C LYS A 124 29.48 7.78 7.97
N PRO A 125 29.89 9.06 8.04
CA PRO A 125 29.40 10.08 7.11
C PRO A 125 30.09 9.96 5.74
N VAL A 126 29.31 10.11 4.68
CA VAL A 126 29.74 10.27 3.29
C VAL A 126 29.21 11.60 2.80
N THR A 127 30.13 12.52 2.49
CA THR A 127 29.81 13.91 2.21
C THR A 127 29.97 14.21 0.72
N PHE A 128 28.95 14.84 0.14
CA PHE A 128 28.92 15.31 -1.23
C PHE A 128 28.99 16.82 -1.24
N THR A 129 29.89 17.40 -2.02
CA THR A 129 30.09 18.84 -2.13
C THR A 129 29.63 19.36 -3.48
N TRP A 130 29.31 20.65 -3.51
CA TRP A 130 29.03 21.38 -4.75
C TRP A 130 30.07 22.49 -4.93
N PRO A 131 30.57 22.75 -6.14
CA PRO A 131 31.69 23.66 -6.36
C PRO A 131 31.36 25.13 -6.07
N THR A 132 30.10 25.54 -6.19
CA THR A 132 29.64 26.91 -6.01
C THR A 132 28.76 27.06 -4.77
N ALA A 133 28.56 28.30 -4.32
CA ALA A 133 27.57 28.59 -3.28
C ALA A 133 26.17 28.26 -3.80
N LEU A 134 25.37 27.60 -2.96
CA LEU A 134 24.01 27.21 -3.31
C LEU A 134 23.02 28.23 -2.76
N ALA A 135 22.08 28.67 -3.62
CA ALA A 135 20.93 29.45 -3.17
C ALA A 135 20.02 28.61 -2.25
N ARG A 136 19.08 29.27 -1.56
CA ARG A 136 18.08 28.53 -0.77
C ARG A 136 17.19 27.70 -1.71
N PRO A 137 17.03 26.39 -1.48
CA PRO A 137 16.26 25.55 -2.38
C PRO A 137 14.75 25.75 -2.18
N THR A 138 13.98 25.48 -3.23
CA THR A 138 12.54 25.26 -3.12
C THR A 138 12.29 23.78 -2.81
N VAL A 139 11.54 23.51 -1.75
CA VAL A 139 11.30 22.15 -1.24
C VAL A 139 9.87 21.71 -1.57
N THR A 140 9.71 20.49 -2.08
CA THR A 140 8.39 19.90 -2.36
C THR A 140 8.47 18.39 -2.14
N GLY A 141 7.74 17.88 -1.14
CA GLY A 141 7.82 16.47 -0.77
C GLY A 141 9.25 16.06 -0.43
N GLY A 142 9.74 14.99 -1.04
CA GLY A 142 11.13 14.52 -0.90
C GLY A 142 12.18 15.23 -1.77
N LYS A 143 11.82 16.35 -2.42
CA LYS A 143 12.65 17.02 -3.43
C LYS A 143 13.07 18.41 -2.98
N ALA A 144 14.33 18.78 -3.21
CA ALA A 144 14.83 20.14 -3.05
C ALA A 144 15.48 20.63 -4.34
N VAL A 145 15.08 21.83 -4.79
CA VAL A 145 15.50 22.43 -6.06
C VAL A 145 16.33 23.68 -5.80
N TYR A 146 17.60 23.64 -6.15
CA TYR A 146 18.52 24.77 -6.10
C TYR A 146 18.57 25.44 -7.48
N ALA A 147 17.96 26.62 -7.58
CA ALA A 147 17.97 27.39 -8.81
C ALA A 147 19.38 27.89 -9.14
N ASP A 148 19.70 27.88 -10.44
CA ASP A 148 20.94 28.40 -11.05
C ASP A 148 22.24 27.82 -10.47
N ALA A 149 22.15 26.67 -9.80
CA ALA A 149 23.27 26.02 -9.12
C ALA A 149 24.39 25.56 -10.06
N ALA A 150 24.06 25.14 -11.29
CA ALA A 150 25.02 24.77 -12.33
C ALA A 150 25.20 25.90 -13.37
N GLY A 151 24.85 27.14 -13.02
CA GLY A 151 24.86 28.32 -13.89
C GLY A 151 23.46 28.81 -14.27
N PRO A 152 23.36 30.01 -14.87
CA PRO A 152 22.07 30.62 -15.23
C PRO A 152 21.22 29.71 -16.11
N GLY A 153 19.95 29.54 -15.74
CA GLY A 153 19.01 28.70 -16.49
C GLY A 153 19.15 27.21 -16.22
N SER A 154 19.92 26.81 -15.21
CA SER A 154 20.03 25.43 -14.74
C SER A 154 19.44 25.27 -13.34
N SER A 155 19.14 24.07 -12.91
CA SER A 155 18.74 23.79 -11.53
C SER A 155 19.32 22.47 -11.09
N LEU A 156 19.96 22.46 -9.92
CA LEU A 156 20.34 21.23 -9.24
C LEU A 156 19.13 20.76 -8.46
N VAL A 157 18.69 19.54 -8.73
CA VAL A 157 17.57 18.92 -8.04
C VAL A 157 18.11 17.74 -7.25
N VAL A 158 17.86 17.71 -5.95
CA VAL A 158 18.16 16.56 -5.09
C VAL A 158 16.86 15.93 -4.63
N THR A 159 16.81 14.61 -4.66
CA THR A 159 15.63 13.83 -4.25
C THR A 159 16.04 12.79 -3.22
N ALA A 160 15.43 12.84 -2.04
CA ALA A 160 15.56 11.82 -1.01
C ALA A 160 14.93 10.51 -1.46
N LEU A 161 15.61 9.39 -1.17
CA LEU A 161 15.17 8.04 -1.45
C LEU A 161 15.14 7.22 -0.15
N PRO A 162 14.38 6.12 -0.11
CA PRO A 162 14.35 5.21 1.06
C PRO A 162 15.73 4.84 1.60
N THR A 163 16.71 4.63 0.71
CA THR A 163 18.06 4.12 1.01
C THR A 163 19.18 5.12 0.72
N GLY A 164 18.87 6.38 0.43
CA GLY A 164 19.87 7.38 0.12
C GLY A 164 19.28 8.59 -0.59
N PHE A 165 19.92 9.03 -1.67
CA PHE A 165 19.40 10.11 -2.51
C PHE A 165 19.91 9.99 -3.94
N ARG A 166 19.28 10.76 -4.84
CA ARG A 166 19.80 11.02 -6.18
C ARG A 166 19.88 12.52 -6.42
N TRP A 167 20.68 12.92 -7.39
CA TRP A 167 20.76 14.29 -7.87
C TRP A 167 20.73 14.33 -9.39
N GLU A 168 20.17 15.41 -9.91
CA GLU A 168 19.98 15.64 -11.34
C GLU A 168 20.13 17.13 -11.65
N ILE A 169 20.72 17.45 -12.80
CA ILE A 169 20.82 18.84 -13.29
C ILE A 169 19.76 19.01 -14.37
N VAL A 170 18.83 19.93 -14.13
CA VAL A 170 17.75 20.25 -15.05
C VAL A 170 18.07 21.56 -15.75
N LEU A 171 18.15 21.55 -17.07
CA LEU A 171 18.34 22.75 -17.88
C LEU A 171 16.98 23.29 -18.32
N LYS A 172 16.74 24.59 -18.15
CA LYS A 172 15.51 25.26 -18.61
C LYS A 172 15.46 25.40 -20.13
N SER A 173 16.61 25.41 -20.78
CA SER A 173 16.74 25.53 -22.23
C SER A 173 17.85 24.61 -22.75
N ARG A 174 17.77 24.27 -24.05
CA ARG A 174 18.80 23.50 -24.72
C ARG A 174 20.15 24.24 -24.62
N PRO A 175 21.24 23.56 -24.24
CA PRO A 175 22.55 24.18 -24.23
C PRO A 175 22.96 24.59 -25.65
N ALA A 176 23.56 25.77 -25.78
CA ALA A 176 24.16 26.22 -27.03
C ALA A 176 25.33 25.30 -27.40
N LYS A 177 25.56 25.12 -28.71
CA LYS A 177 26.76 24.41 -29.18
C LYS A 177 28.00 25.24 -28.78
N LYS A 178 29.04 24.54 -28.30
CA LYS A 178 30.37 25.11 -28.09
C LYS A 178 31.04 25.44 -29.42
#